data_AF-A0A914NXY3-F1
#
_entry.id   AF-A0A914NXY3-F1
#
_cell.length_a   1.000
_cell.length_b   1.000
_cell.length_c   1.000
_cell.angle_alpha   90.00
_cell.angle_beta   90.00
_cell.angle_gamma   90.00
#
_symmetry.space_group_name_H-M   'P 1'
#
loop_
_entity.id
_entity.type
_entity.pdbx_description
1 polymer ?
#
loop_
_entity_poly.entity_id
_entity_poly.type
_entity_poly.pdbx_seq_one_letter_code
_entity_poly.pdbx_strand_id
1 'polypeptide(L)'
;MKAVLCFLLIFAGPVFGDPNGDFAACCKNKNISDTCQIFCNYVSKSSDVLQAFTNGKCNIEIDGPSFYQCLENEKDNTKCCKAAGVGADASLDFCLDICDGSKPLKSDMKYFKCKPFEQVIFNCGKDSH
;
A
#
# COMPACT_ATOMS: atom_id res chain seq x y z
N MET A 1 40.84 35.20 15.55
CA MET A 1 39.53 34.92 16.18
C MET A 1 38.43 35.36 15.24
N LYS A 2 37.54 34.44 14.84
CA LYS A 2 36.30 34.54 14.02
C LYS A 2 36.32 33.41 12.98
N ALA A 3 35.30 32.59 12.75
CA ALA A 3 34.10 32.15 13.45
C ALA A 3 33.65 30.92 12.64
N VAL A 4 33.20 29.84 13.29
CA VAL A 4 32.60 28.68 12.63
C VAL A 4 31.19 29.07 12.21
N LEU A 5 30.85 28.99 10.92
CA LEU A 5 29.46 28.97 10.48
C LEU A 5 29.24 27.91 9.39
N CYS A 6 28.32 27.02 9.75
CA CYS A 6 27.82 25.87 9.01
C CYS A 6 27.12 26.33 7.73
N PHE A 7 27.64 25.96 6.55
CA PHE A 7 26.93 26.08 5.28
C PHE A 7 25.96 24.90 5.15
N LEU A 8 24.84 24.97 5.86
CA LEU A 8 23.59 24.37 5.41
C LEU A 8 23.10 25.24 4.24
N LEU A 9 22.97 24.66 3.04
CA LEU A 9 22.09 25.05 1.93
C LEU A 9 22.59 24.35 0.65
N ILE A 10 22.25 23.07 0.47
CA ILE A 10 22.33 22.40 -0.83
C ILE A 10 20.89 21.98 -1.18
N PHE A 11 20.31 22.70 -2.14
CA PHE A 11 19.13 22.38 -2.93
C PHE A 11 18.20 21.27 -2.40
N ALA A 12 17.22 21.65 -1.59
CA ALA A 12 15.97 20.88 -1.50
C ALA A 12 15.22 21.06 -2.84
N GLY A 13 15.57 20.24 -3.83
CA GLY A 13 14.68 20.01 -4.97
C GLY A 13 13.34 19.43 -4.49
N PRO A 14 12.30 19.36 -5.34
CA PRO A 14 11.09 18.65 -4.98
C PRO A 14 11.48 17.23 -4.53
N VAL A 15 11.06 16.86 -3.32
CA VAL A 15 11.09 15.47 -2.87
C VAL A 15 10.12 14.75 -3.79
N PHE A 16 10.62 14.19 -4.89
CA PHE A 16 9.89 13.16 -5.62
C PHE A 16 9.67 12.03 -4.60
N GLY A 17 8.41 11.65 -4.37
CA GLY A 17 8.06 10.63 -3.39
C GLY A 17 8.85 9.35 -3.63
N ASP A 18 9.24 8.67 -2.56
CA ASP A 18 9.78 7.32 -2.63
C ASP A 18 8.65 6.36 -2.28
N PRO A 19 7.96 5.74 -3.26
CA PRO A 19 6.81 4.88 -2.98
C PRO A 19 7.16 3.75 -2.02
N ASN A 20 8.36 3.16 -2.14
CA ASN A 20 8.77 2.09 -1.25
C ASN A 20 9.07 2.61 0.17
N GLY A 21 9.75 3.75 0.26
CA GLY A 21 10.05 4.40 1.54
C GLY A 21 8.78 4.76 2.30
N ASP A 22 7.82 5.37 1.63
CA ASP A 22 6.54 5.78 2.21
C ASP A 22 5.68 4.56 2.62
N PHE A 23 5.57 3.54 1.75
CA PHE A 23 4.82 2.32 2.07
C PHE A 23 5.45 1.59 3.28
N ALA A 24 6.77 1.41 3.30
CA ALA A 24 7.48 0.81 4.42
C ALA A 24 7.32 1.61 5.72
N ALA A 25 7.41 2.94 5.64
CA ALA A 25 7.20 3.82 6.80
C ALA A 25 5.78 3.72 7.35
N CYS A 26 4.76 3.69 6.48
CA CYS A 26 3.37 3.49 6.89
C CYS A 26 3.18 2.15 7.62
N CYS A 27 3.69 1.04 7.06
CA CYS A 27 3.58 -0.27 7.69
C CYS A 27 4.21 -0.31 9.08
N LYS A 28 5.39 0.30 9.24
CA LYS A 28 6.08 0.42 10.52
C LYS A 28 5.24 1.22 11.53
N ASN A 29 4.67 2.35 11.10
CA ASN A 29 3.85 3.21 11.96
C ASN A 29 2.54 2.55 12.39
N LYS A 30 1.98 1.66 11.57
CA LYS A 30 0.77 0.88 11.88
C LYS A 30 1.06 -0.39 12.70
N ASN A 31 2.33 -0.67 13.04
CA ASN A 31 2.75 -1.87 13.76
C ASN A 31 2.35 -3.18 13.07
N ILE A 32 2.45 -3.22 11.73
CA ILE A 32 2.30 -4.47 10.98
C ILE A 32 3.38 -5.45 11.43
N SER A 33 3.04 -6.74 11.53
CA SER A 33 3.97 -7.77 11.98
C SER A 33 5.25 -7.81 11.14
N ASP A 34 6.40 -8.10 11.77
CA ASP A 34 7.70 -8.17 11.06
C ASP A 34 7.69 -9.20 9.91
N THR A 35 6.92 -10.28 10.07
CA THR A 35 6.75 -11.31 9.03
C THR A 35 6.01 -10.80 7.80
N CYS A 36 5.22 -9.74 7.95
CA CYS A 36 4.49 -9.10 6.88
C CYS A 36 5.14 -7.80 6.36
N GLN A 37 5.91 -7.09 7.19
CA GLN A 37 6.63 -5.87 6.79
C GLN A 37 7.58 -6.07 5.60
N ILE A 38 8.12 -7.28 5.42
CA ILE A 38 8.96 -7.61 4.26
C ILE A 38 8.24 -7.41 2.91
N PHE A 39 6.91 -7.35 2.91
CA PHE A 39 6.07 -7.14 1.72
C PHE A 39 5.61 -5.69 1.56
N CYS A 40 5.99 -4.78 2.46
CA CYS A 40 5.64 -3.36 2.40
C CYS A 40 6.55 -2.61 1.42
N ASN A 41 6.51 -3.03 0.17
CA ASN A 41 7.22 -2.46 -0.95
C ASN A 41 6.54 -2.89 -2.26
N TYR A 42 6.78 -2.16 -3.33
CA TYR A 42 6.24 -2.45 -4.66
C TYR A 42 7.18 -3.30 -5.52
N VAL A 43 8.30 -3.80 -4.97
CA VAL A 43 9.23 -4.73 -5.64
C VAL A 43 8.77 -6.18 -5.48
N SER A 44 8.15 -6.51 -4.35
CA SER A 44 7.48 -7.78 -4.12
C SER A 44 6.37 -8.00 -5.14
N LYS A 45 6.28 -9.21 -5.69
CA LYS A 45 5.17 -9.55 -6.59
C LYS A 45 3.89 -9.59 -5.77
N SER A 46 2.80 -9.05 -6.31
CA SER A 46 1.50 -9.09 -5.64
C SER A 46 1.09 -10.53 -5.29
N SER A 47 1.40 -11.49 -6.16
CA SER A 47 1.16 -12.92 -5.91
C SER A 47 1.85 -13.47 -4.66
N ASP A 48 3.05 -12.97 -4.34
CA ASP A 48 3.82 -13.40 -3.17
C ASP A 48 3.20 -12.83 -1.89
N VAL A 49 2.68 -11.60 -1.96
CA VAL A 49 1.92 -10.96 -0.88
C VAL A 49 0.62 -11.71 -0.61
N LEU A 50 -0.16 -12.02 -1.66
CA LEU A 50 -1.38 -12.83 -1.52
C LEU A 50 -1.09 -14.18 -0.89
N GLN A 51 0.00 -14.84 -1.32
CA GLN A 51 0.39 -16.13 -0.78
C GLN A 51 0.75 -16.00 0.70
N ALA A 52 1.42 -14.92 1.11
CA ALA A 52 1.75 -14.66 2.50
C ALA A 52 0.51 -14.50 3.39
N PHE A 53 -0.55 -13.86 2.91
CA PHE A 53 -1.83 -13.81 3.63
C PHE A 53 -2.55 -15.17 3.61
N THR A 54 -2.52 -15.86 2.47
CA THR A 54 -3.22 -17.15 2.31
C THR A 54 -2.60 -18.28 3.14
N ASN A 55 -1.28 -18.28 3.32
CA ASN A 55 -0.56 -19.30 4.09
C ASN A 55 -0.33 -18.92 5.57
N GLY A 56 -0.85 -17.76 6.00
CA GLY A 56 -0.76 -17.29 7.39
C GLY A 56 0.58 -16.68 7.79
N LYS A 57 1.51 -16.43 6.85
CA LYS A 57 2.74 -15.68 7.12
C LYS A 57 2.45 -14.22 7.50
N CYS A 58 1.48 -13.62 6.82
CA CYS A 58 0.82 -12.38 7.22
C CYS A 58 -0.53 -12.74 7.84
N ASN A 59 -0.87 -12.12 8.96
CA ASN A 59 -2.18 -12.32 9.56
C ASN A 59 -3.22 -11.46 8.83
N ILE A 60 -4.18 -12.07 8.15
CA ILE A 60 -5.18 -11.33 7.36
C ILE A 60 -6.10 -10.43 8.22
N GLU A 61 -6.38 -10.81 9.47
CA GLU A 61 -7.25 -10.06 10.36
C GLU A 61 -6.52 -8.91 11.05
N ILE A 62 -5.26 -9.12 11.41
CA ILE A 62 -4.43 -8.15 12.15
C ILE A 62 -3.68 -7.24 11.18
N ASP A 63 -2.94 -7.80 10.23
CA ASP A 63 -2.06 -7.05 9.32
C ASP A 63 -2.82 -6.53 8.10
N GLY A 64 -3.75 -7.34 7.55
CA GLY A 64 -4.44 -7.06 6.29
C GLY A 64 -5.05 -5.66 6.20
N PRO A 65 -5.91 -5.23 7.13
CA PRO A 65 -6.52 -3.91 7.13
C PRO A 65 -5.53 -2.75 6.97
N SER A 66 -4.45 -2.74 7.76
CA SER A 66 -3.45 -1.68 7.73
C SER A 66 -2.48 -1.83 6.58
N PHE A 67 -2.17 -3.07 6.16
CA PHE A 67 -1.33 -3.34 5.00
C PHE A 67 -1.90 -2.71 3.74
N TYR A 68 -3.15 -3.02 3.42
CA TYR A 68 -3.80 -2.47 2.23
C TYR A 68 -4.06 -0.96 2.35
N GLN A 69 -4.30 -0.44 3.55
CA GLN A 69 -4.37 1.01 3.76
C GLN A 69 -3.04 1.70 3.39
N CYS A 70 -1.92 1.12 3.82
CA CYS A 70 -0.59 1.62 3.51
C CYS A 70 -0.19 1.41 2.04
N LEU A 71 -0.61 0.30 1.43
CA LEU A 71 -0.41 0.02 0.02
C LEU A 71 -1.01 1.13 -0.86
N GLU A 72 -2.15 1.68 -0.46
CA GLU A 72 -2.84 2.76 -1.15
C GLU A 72 -2.38 4.17 -0.72
N ASN A 73 -1.25 4.26 0.00
CA ASN A 73 -0.69 5.52 0.52
C ASN A 73 -1.68 6.34 1.37
N GLU A 74 -2.59 5.66 2.08
CA GLU A 74 -3.66 6.28 2.86
C GLU A 74 -4.56 7.25 2.03
N LYS A 75 -4.65 7.05 0.71
CA LYS A 75 -5.41 7.87 -0.25
C LYS A 75 -6.52 7.07 -0.91
N ASP A 76 -7.53 7.77 -1.42
CA ASP A 76 -8.58 7.16 -2.26
C ASP A 76 -8.10 7.05 -3.71
N ASN A 77 -7.76 5.82 -4.13
CA ASN A 77 -7.32 5.48 -5.48
C ASN A 77 -8.43 4.79 -6.30
N THR A 78 -9.69 4.83 -5.83
CA THR A 78 -10.81 4.19 -6.53
C THR A 78 -10.97 4.64 -7.97
N LYS A 79 -10.61 5.89 -8.31
CA LYS A 79 -10.60 6.37 -9.70
C LYS A 79 -9.61 5.62 -10.59
N CYS A 80 -8.38 5.39 -10.10
CA CYS A 80 -7.37 4.60 -10.81
C CYS A 80 -7.84 3.16 -11.00
N CYS A 81 -8.29 2.54 -9.90
CA CYS A 81 -8.79 1.17 -9.91
C CYS A 81 -9.98 0.98 -10.87
N LYS A 82 -10.97 1.88 -10.85
CA LYS A 82 -12.11 1.85 -11.78
C LYS A 82 -11.66 1.95 -13.23
N ALA A 83 -10.75 2.88 -13.54
CA ALA A 83 -10.22 3.05 -14.89
C ALA A 83 -9.47 1.79 -15.39
N ALA A 84 -8.87 1.03 -14.47
CA ALA A 84 -8.17 -0.22 -14.75
C ALA A 84 -9.06 -1.48 -14.63
N GLY A 85 -10.38 -1.32 -14.45
CA GLY A 85 -11.36 -2.40 -14.51
C GLY A 85 -11.68 -3.11 -13.18
N VAL A 86 -11.16 -2.62 -12.05
CA VAL A 86 -11.56 -3.12 -10.73
C VAL A 86 -13.03 -2.77 -10.49
N GLY A 87 -13.83 -3.77 -10.11
CA GLY A 87 -15.27 -3.59 -9.89
C GLY A 87 -16.10 -3.41 -11.17
N ALA A 88 -15.54 -3.71 -12.36
CA ALA A 88 -16.30 -3.64 -13.62
C ALA A 88 -17.47 -4.65 -13.65
N ASP A 89 -17.34 -5.76 -12.93
CA ASP A 89 -18.44 -6.69 -12.64
C ASP A 89 -19.12 -6.23 -11.33
N ALA A 90 -20.44 -6.06 -11.35
CA ALA A 90 -21.22 -5.67 -10.16
C ALA A 90 -21.04 -6.64 -8.98
N SER A 91 -20.75 -7.91 -9.24
CA SER A 91 -20.43 -8.91 -8.21
C SER A 91 -19.04 -8.73 -7.57
N LEU A 92 -18.19 -7.85 -8.12
CA LEU A 92 -16.84 -7.54 -7.67
C LEU A 92 -16.63 -6.05 -7.34
N ASP A 93 -17.69 -5.23 -7.31
CA ASP A 93 -17.63 -3.80 -6.97
C ASP A 93 -16.97 -3.56 -5.59
N PHE A 94 -17.18 -4.48 -4.66
CA PHE A 94 -16.56 -4.45 -3.33
C PHE A 94 -15.02 -4.50 -3.37
N CYS A 95 -14.38 -4.91 -4.47
CA CYS A 95 -12.92 -4.86 -4.59
C CYS A 95 -12.38 -3.43 -4.61
N LEU A 96 -13.23 -2.44 -4.91
CA LEU A 96 -12.87 -1.03 -4.82
C LEU A 96 -12.68 -0.56 -3.38
N ASP A 97 -13.21 -1.28 -2.38
CA ASP A 97 -12.92 -0.98 -0.98
C ASP A 97 -11.42 -1.09 -0.69
N ILE A 98 -10.69 -1.99 -1.39
CA ILE A 98 -9.24 -2.15 -1.24
C ILE A 98 -8.49 -0.92 -1.76
N CYS A 99 -9.02 -0.28 -2.81
CA CYS A 99 -8.42 0.91 -3.42
C CYS A 99 -8.68 2.20 -2.64
N ASP A 100 -9.57 2.17 -1.64
CA ASP A 100 -9.84 3.32 -0.78
C ASP A 100 -8.98 3.24 0.49
N GLY A 101 -7.71 3.62 0.37
CA GLY A 101 -6.77 3.72 1.49
C GLY A 101 -7.10 4.84 2.48
N SER A 102 -8.03 5.75 2.17
CA SER A 102 -8.40 6.84 3.10
C SER A 102 -9.04 6.32 4.39
N LYS A 103 -9.46 5.06 4.40
CA LYS A 103 -10.08 4.38 5.53
C LYS A 103 -9.53 2.96 5.69
N PRO A 104 -9.46 2.42 6.92
CA PRO A 104 -9.07 1.04 7.13
C PRO A 104 -10.13 0.08 6.57
N LEU A 105 -9.67 -0.95 5.86
CA LEU A 105 -10.52 -2.07 5.46
C LEU A 105 -11.03 -2.84 6.68
N LYS A 106 -12.25 -3.34 6.62
CA LYS A 106 -12.70 -4.38 7.55
C LYS A 106 -12.18 -5.72 7.03
N SER A 107 -11.54 -6.52 7.88
CA SER A 107 -11.15 -7.87 7.49
C SER A 107 -12.39 -8.69 7.08
N ASP A 108 -12.38 -9.25 5.87
CA ASP A 108 -13.45 -10.07 5.33
C ASP A 108 -12.89 -11.00 4.25
N MET A 109 -13.22 -12.29 4.33
CA MET A 109 -12.79 -13.31 3.37
C MET A 109 -13.27 -13.04 1.93
N LYS A 110 -14.29 -12.19 1.73
CA LYS A 110 -14.76 -11.82 0.39
C LYS A 110 -13.64 -11.24 -0.49
N TYR A 111 -12.67 -10.54 0.10
CA TYR A 111 -11.58 -9.88 -0.64
C TYR A 111 -10.62 -10.85 -1.33
N PHE A 112 -10.60 -12.13 -0.96
CA PHE A 112 -9.85 -13.15 -1.70
C PHE A 112 -10.34 -13.28 -3.17
N LYS A 113 -11.60 -12.93 -3.45
CA LYS A 113 -12.12 -12.89 -4.83
C LYS A 113 -11.52 -11.77 -5.67
N CYS A 114 -10.88 -10.78 -5.05
CA CYS A 114 -10.23 -9.66 -5.72
C CYS A 114 -8.83 -9.98 -6.24
N LYS A 115 -8.34 -11.22 -6.04
CA LYS A 115 -7.06 -11.71 -6.59
C LYS A 115 -6.79 -11.31 -8.06
N PRO A 116 -7.76 -11.37 -8.99
CA PRO A 116 -7.51 -10.95 -10.39
C PRO A 116 -7.08 -9.49 -10.54
N PHE A 117 -7.41 -8.63 -9.58
CA PHE A 117 -7.12 -7.20 -9.59
C PHE A 117 -5.89 -6.81 -8.78
N GLU A 118 -5.26 -7.75 -8.08
CA GLU A 118 -4.23 -7.44 -7.09
C GLU A 118 -3.06 -6.66 -7.68
N GLN A 119 -2.58 -7.05 -8.86
CA GLN A 119 -1.50 -6.33 -9.53
C GLN A 119 -1.90 -4.90 -9.92
N VAL A 120 -3.16 -4.70 -10.31
CA VAL A 120 -3.70 -3.38 -10.66
C VAL A 120 -3.80 -2.49 -9.41
N ILE A 121 -4.31 -3.04 -8.31
CA ILE A 121 -4.40 -2.37 -7.00
C ILE A 121 -2.99 -1.90 -6.58
N PHE A 122 -1.99 -2.79 -6.61
CA PHE A 122 -0.60 -2.44 -6.31
C PHE A 122 -0.05 -1.30 -7.18
N ASN A 123 -0.37 -1.29 -8.47
CA ASN A 123 0.08 -0.23 -9.37
C ASN A 123 -0.57 1.10 -9.03
N CYS A 124 -1.88 1.12 -8.76
CA CYS A 124 -2.60 2.33 -8.38
C CYS A 124 -2.08 2.92 -7.07
N GLY A 125 -1.83 2.09 -6.07
CA GLY A 125 -1.22 2.55 -4.82
C GLY A 125 0.17 3.16 -5.02
N LYS A 126 1.03 2.50 -5.81
CA LYS A 126 2.37 2.98 -6.14
C LYS A 126 2.37 4.33 -6.84
N ASP A 127 1.45 4.54 -7.77
CA ASP A 127 1.37 5.77 -8.59
C ASP A 127 0.82 6.96 -7.78
N SER A 128 0.45 6.76 -6.51
CA SER A 128 -0.10 7.78 -5.61
C SER A 128 0.94 8.44 -4.69
N HIS A 129 2.24 8.26 -4.96
CA HIS A 129 3.36 8.90 -4.26
C HIS A 129 4.04 9.96 -5.13
#